data_AF-A0A4V6DG33-F1
#
_entry.id   AF-A0A4V6DG33-F1
#
_cell.length_a   1.000
_cell.length_b   1.000
_cell.length_c   1.000
_cell.angle_alpha   90.00
_cell.angle_beta   90.00
_cell.angle_gamma   90.00
#
_symmetry.space_group_name_H-M   'P 1'
#
loop_
_entity.id
_entity.type
_entity.pdbx_description
1 polymer ?
#
loop_
_entity_poly.entity_id
_entity_poly.type
_entity_poly.pdbx_seq_one_letter_code
_entity_poly.pdbx_strand_id
1 'polypeptide(L)'
;MQFTTILVALLPALAAGKVIQPVPVATMAVLAPNDLPFSDLVCSKEFRDLCAPSSDGVKRCILVKGSPLCAIDCESQSTCRTQCRKRTPRAINGYCTTGDHPCICSDVDAGFDQYM
;
A
#
# COMPACT_ATOMS: atom_id res chain seq x y z
N MET A 1 65.87 20.10 34.74
CA MET A 1 66.04 20.02 33.26
C MET A 1 65.34 18.75 32.80
N GLN A 2 64.01 18.74 32.79
CA GLN A 2 63.10 19.12 31.70
C GLN A 2 62.88 17.95 30.72
N PHE A 3 61.81 17.20 31.00
CA PHE A 3 61.18 16.22 30.11
C PHE A 3 60.42 16.98 29.03
N THR A 4 60.64 16.63 27.76
CA THR A 4 59.98 17.25 26.61
C THR A 4 58.72 16.47 26.25
N THR A 5 57.58 17.10 26.48
CA THR A 5 56.23 16.66 26.18
C THR A 5 55.92 16.82 24.69
N ILE A 6 55.34 15.77 24.08
CA ILE A 6 54.90 15.74 22.68
C ILE A 6 53.55 16.48 22.55
N LEU A 7 53.42 17.21 21.44
CA LEU A 7 52.37 18.16 21.11
C LEU A 7 50.94 17.63 21.25
N VAL A 8 50.14 18.44 21.94
CA VAL A 8 48.68 18.48 21.92
C VAL A 8 48.22 19.20 20.65
N ALA A 9 47.51 18.50 19.75
CA ALA A 9 46.72 19.14 18.72
C ALA A 9 45.33 19.47 19.29
N LEU A 10 44.95 20.75 19.20
CA LEU A 10 43.73 21.35 19.72
C LEU A 10 42.47 20.97 18.93
N LEU A 11 41.38 20.84 19.70
CA LEU A 11 39.94 20.69 19.41
C LEU A 11 39.36 21.85 18.53
N PRO A 12 38.04 22.01 18.23
CA PRO A 12 36.81 21.27 18.64
C PRO A 12 35.73 21.07 17.53
N ALA A 13 34.73 20.21 17.79
CA ALA A 13 33.31 20.54 17.58
C ALA A 13 32.40 19.49 18.21
N LEU A 14 31.72 19.88 19.29
CA LEU A 14 30.50 19.25 19.77
C LEU A 14 29.35 19.59 18.81
N ALA A 15 28.57 18.59 18.40
CA ALA A 15 27.16 18.80 18.06
C ALA A 15 26.37 17.53 18.36
N ALA A 16 25.38 17.70 19.22
CA ALA A 16 24.40 16.73 19.66
C ALA A 16 23.55 16.17 18.50
N GLY A 17 23.04 14.95 18.69
CA GLY A 17 21.91 14.46 17.89
C GLY A 17 21.83 12.96 17.80
N LYS A 18 21.32 12.30 18.85
CA LYS A 18 20.81 10.93 18.77
C LYS A 18 19.61 10.94 17.81
N VAL A 19 19.85 10.61 16.54
CA VAL A 19 18.77 10.27 15.60
C VAL A 19 18.71 8.75 15.53
N ILE A 20 17.64 8.26 16.14
CA ILE A 20 17.06 6.94 15.97
C ILE A 20 17.16 6.57 14.49
N GLN A 21 17.94 5.56 14.15
CA GLN A 21 17.94 5.02 12.79
C GLN A 21 16.49 4.64 12.45
N PRO A 22 15.90 5.20 11.38
CA PRO A 22 14.60 4.74 10.93
C PRO A 22 14.77 3.29 10.47
N VAL A 23 13.92 2.43 11.04
CA VAL A 23 13.57 1.09 10.58
C VAL A 23 13.60 1.07 9.05
N PRO A 24 14.21 0.06 8.39
CA PRO A 24 14.19 -0.01 6.94
C PRO A 24 12.73 -0.03 6.50
N VAL A 25 12.29 1.08 5.91
CA VAL A 25 11.00 1.18 5.24
C VAL A 25 11.04 0.11 4.16
N ALA A 26 10.16 -0.87 4.31
CA ALA A 26 9.94 -1.93 3.33
C ALA A 26 9.95 -1.30 1.95
N THR A 27 10.89 -1.75 1.13
CA THR A 27 11.03 -1.37 -0.26
C THR A 27 9.68 -1.67 -0.91
N MET A 28 8.85 -0.65 -1.14
CA MET A 28 7.61 -0.85 -1.86
C MET A 28 8.00 -1.33 -3.25
N ALA A 29 7.63 -2.57 -3.54
CA ALA A 29 7.84 -3.18 -4.83
C ALA A 29 7.27 -2.24 -5.90
N VAL A 30 8.17 -1.68 -6.71
CA VAL A 30 7.80 -0.96 -7.93
C VAL A 30 7.19 -2.01 -8.85
N LEU A 31 5.87 -2.04 -8.91
CA LEU A 31 5.15 -2.91 -9.82
C LEU A 31 5.53 -2.54 -11.24
N ALA A 32 6.15 -3.49 -11.93
CA ALA A 32 6.31 -3.43 -13.37
C ALA A 32 4.92 -3.23 -14.01
N PRO A 33 4.77 -2.27 -14.93
CA PRO A 33 3.53 -2.11 -15.66
C PRO A 33 3.43 -3.26 -16.65
N ASN A 34 2.31 -3.98 -16.69
CA ASN A 34 1.64 -4.21 -17.97
C ASN A 34 0.22 -4.77 -17.88
N ASP A 35 -0.26 -5.30 -16.75
CA ASP A 35 -1.70 -5.60 -16.60
C ASP A 35 -2.13 -5.42 -15.15
N LEU A 36 -2.75 -4.28 -14.84
CA LEU A 36 -3.52 -4.18 -13.60
C LEU A 36 -4.77 -5.04 -13.77
N PRO A 37 -4.97 -6.08 -12.94
CA PRO A 37 -6.16 -6.90 -13.04
C PRO A 37 -7.41 -6.04 -12.86
N PHE A 38 -8.39 -6.25 -13.72
CA PHE A 38 -9.69 -5.59 -13.67
C PHE A 38 -10.78 -6.62 -13.38
N SER A 39 -11.70 -6.29 -12.49
CA SER A 39 -12.89 -7.09 -12.23
C SER A 39 -14.01 -6.25 -11.65
N ASP A 40 -15.24 -6.53 -12.09
CA ASP A 40 -16.47 -5.94 -11.54
C ASP A 40 -17.33 -6.99 -10.82
N LEU A 41 -16.77 -8.18 -10.65
CA LEU A 41 -17.41 -9.27 -9.94
C LEU A 41 -17.08 -9.15 -8.46
N VAL A 42 -18.10 -8.96 -7.64
CA VAL A 42 -17.96 -8.91 -6.18
C VAL A 42 -18.18 -10.29 -5.58
N CYS A 43 -17.57 -10.56 -4.43
CA CYS A 43 -17.84 -11.82 -3.72
C CYS A 43 -19.26 -11.82 -3.13
N SER A 44 -19.76 -13.00 -2.77
CA SER A 44 -20.97 -13.11 -1.95
C SER A 44 -20.78 -12.43 -0.59
N LYS A 45 -21.89 -12.09 0.06
CA LYS A 45 -21.88 -11.47 1.38
C LYS A 45 -21.11 -12.29 2.42
N GLU A 46 -21.23 -13.61 2.39
CA GLU A 46 -20.56 -14.52 3.33
C GLU A 46 -19.04 -14.38 3.24
N PHE A 47 -18.48 -14.31 2.03
CA PHE A 47 -17.04 -14.09 1.85
C PHE A 47 -16.62 -12.67 2.22
N ARG A 48 -17.45 -11.68 1.90
CA ARG A 48 -17.17 -10.28 2.23
C ARG A 48 -17.12 -10.05 3.74
N ASP A 49 -17.99 -10.73 4.50
CA ASP A 49 -18.01 -10.64 5.97
C ASP A 49 -16.76 -11.20 6.65
N LEU A 50 -16.00 -12.07 5.96
CA LEU A 50 -14.71 -12.57 6.42
C LEU A 50 -13.56 -11.58 6.22
N CYS A 51 -13.74 -10.56 5.38
CA CYS A 51 -12.72 -9.56 5.11
C CYS A 51 -12.66 -8.50 6.22
N ALA A 52 -11.47 -7.94 6.41
CA ALA A 52 -11.30 -6.76 7.24
C ALA A 52 -12.05 -5.56 6.62
N PRO A 53 -12.64 -4.67 7.43
CA PRO A 53 -13.21 -3.44 6.92
C PRO A 53 -12.09 -2.50 6.41
N SER A 54 -12.42 -1.72 5.38
CA SER A 54 -11.59 -0.58 4.94
C SER A 54 -11.70 0.59 5.93
N SER A 55 -11.01 1.70 5.69
CA SER A 55 -11.03 2.88 6.57
C SER A 55 -12.40 3.55 6.70
N ASP A 56 -13.30 3.34 5.72
CA ASP A 56 -14.70 3.77 5.75
C ASP A 56 -15.65 2.77 6.45
N GLY A 57 -15.11 1.70 7.03
CA GLY A 57 -15.88 0.67 7.72
C GLY A 57 -16.50 -0.39 6.80
N VAL A 58 -16.35 -0.26 5.48
CA VAL A 58 -16.94 -1.18 4.52
C VAL A 58 -16.00 -2.35 4.28
N LYS A 59 -16.51 -3.58 4.44
CA LYS A 59 -15.82 -4.80 4.06
C LYS A 59 -15.96 -5.02 2.56
N ARG A 60 -14.87 -5.29 1.86
CA ARG A 60 -14.87 -5.43 0.40
C ARG A 60 -14.23 -6.74 -0.03
N CYS A 61 -14.81 -7.35 -1.05
CA CYS A 61 -14.28 -8.58 -1.63
C CYS A 61 -14.57 -8.61 -3.12
N ILE A 62 -13.54 -8.91 -3.91
CA ILE A 62 -13.57 -8.93 -5.37
C ILE A 62 -13.18 -10.32 -5.89
N LEU A 63 -13.84 -10.78 -6.94
CA LEU A 63 -13.50 -12.03 -7.61
C LEU A 63 -12.47 -11.74 -8.70
N VAL A 64 -11.26 -12.26 -8.56
CA VAL A 64 -10.23 -12.21 -9.60
C VAL A 64 -10.13 -13.59 -10.22
N LYS A 65 -10.49 -13.72 -11.50
CA LYS A 65 -10.51 -15.01 -12.22
C LYS A 65 -11.31 -16.10 -11.49
N GLY A 66 -12.39 -15.71 -10.80
CA GLY A 66 -13.26 -16.61 -10.03
C GLY A 66 -12.81 -16.88 -8.59
N SER A 67 -11.64 -16.38 -8.17
CA SER A 67 -11.15 -16.55 -6.80
C SER A 67 -11.52 -15.34 -5.92
N PRO A 68 -12.09 -15.54 -4.72
CA PRO A 68 -12.41 -14.45 -3.81
C PRO A 68 -11.15 -13.86 -3.20
N LEU A 69 -11.08 -12.53 -3.19
CA LEU A 69 -9.95 -11.80 -2.65
C LEU A 69 -10.43 -10.59 -1.85
N CYS A 70 -9.98 -10.49 -0.60
CA CYS A 70 -10.28 -9.35 0.23
C CYS A 70 -9.61 -8.09 -0.31
N ALA A 71 -10.43 -7.06 -0.44
CA ALA A 71 -10.04 -5.76 -0.95
C ALA A 71 -10.12 -4.72 0.16
N ILE A 72 -9.19 -3.78 0.14
CA ILE A 72 -9.22 -2.59 0.98
C ILE A 72 -9.27 -1.39 0.04
N ASP A 73 -10.18 -0.44 0.32
CA ASP A 73 -10.10 0.86 -0.32
C ASP A 73 -8.83 1.56 0.19
N CYS A 74 -7.85 1.71 -0.68
CA CYS A 74 -6.60 2.39 -0.38
C CYS A 74 -6.72 3.91 -0.44
N GLU A 75 -7.96 4.39 -0.44
CA GLU A 75 -8.34 5.79 -0.46
C GLU A 75 -8.03 6.45 -1.81
N SER A 76 -8.62 7.64 -1.99
CA SER A 76 -8.60 8.39 -3.24
C SER A 76 -7.20 8.81 -3.70
N GLN A 77 -6.24 8.85 -2.78
CA GLN A 77 -4.85 9.29 -3.02
C GLN A 77 -3.88 8.15 -3.28
N SER A 78 -4.32 6.89 -3.27
CA SER A 78 -3.43 5.78 -3.57
C SER A 78 -2.93 5.82 -5.02
N THR A 79 -1.68 5.38 -5.20
CA THR A 79 -1.14 5.11 -6.53
C THR A 79 -1.99 4.11 -7.29
N CYS A 80 -2.63 3.16 -6.59
CA CYS A 80 -3.53 2.16 -7.20
C CYS A 80 -4.72 2.81 -7.92
N ARG A 81 -5.52 3.64 -7.23
CA ARG A 81 -6.66 4.32 -7.86
C ARG A 81 -6.23 5.22 -9.02
N THR A 82 -5.12 5.93 -8.86
CA THR A 82 -4.56 6.78 -9.91
C THR A 82 -4.16 5.96 -11.15
N GLN A 83 -3.52 4.82 -10.97
CA GLN A 83 -3.12 3.96 -12.08
C GLN A 83 -4.32 3.26 -12.72
N CYS A 84 -5.31 2.84 -11.93
CA CYS A 84 -6.55 2.28 -12.45
C CYS A 84 -7.30 3.26 -13.36
N ARG A 85 -7.46 4.52 -12.93
CA ARG A 85 -8.10 5.56 -13.76
C ARG A 85 -7.31 5.90 -15.02
N LYS A 86 -5.98 5.86 -14.95
CA LYS A 86 -5.11 6.16 -16.10
C LYS A 86 -5.08 5.04 -17.13
N ARG A 87 -5.14 3.77 -16.70
CA ARG A 87 -4.92 2.61 -17.55
C ARG A 87 -6.21 1.91 -17.97
N THR A 88 -7.25 2.02 -17.16
CA THR A 88 -8.54 1.38 -17.41
C THR A 88 -9.62 2.46 -17.43
N PRO A 89 -10.08 2.89 -18.63
CA PRO A 89 -11.02 4.02 -18.76
C PRO A 89 -12.34 3.86 -18.00
N ARG A 90 -12.72 2.62 -17.68
CA ARG A 90 -13.93 2.27 -16.94
C ARG A 90 -13.73 2.23 -15.42
N ALA A 91 -12.49 2.12 -14.94
CA ALA A 91 -12.25 1.91 -13.52
C ALA A 91 -12.48 3.20 -12.72
N ILE A 92 -13.55 3.22 -11.91
CA ILE A 92 -13.85 4.31 -10.98
C ILE A 92 -13.09 4.13 -9.66
N ASN A 93 -12.78 2.87 -9.31
CA ASN A 93 -12.17 2.40 -8.08
C ASN A 93 -10.84 1.67 -8.33
N GLY A 94 -9.98 1.68 -7.32
CA GLY A 94 -8.76 0.87 -7.26
C GLY A 94 -8.58 0.33 -5.84
N TYR A 95 -8.50 -0.99 -5.71
CA TYR A 95 -8.39 -1.70 -4.45
C TYR A 95 -6.99 -2.25 -4.25
N CYS A 96 -6.44 -2.12 -3.03
CA CYS A 96 -5.30 -2.96 -2.68
C CYS A 96 -5.79 -4.23 -2.03
N THR A 97 -5.01 -5.29 -2.21
CA THR A 97 -5.27 -6.59 -1.59
C THR A 97 -4.03 -7.04 -0.85
N THR A 98 -4.20 -7.95 0.10
CA THR A 98 -3.10 -8.57 0.85
C THR A 98 -2.49 -9.78 0.13
N GLY A 99 -2.68 -9.91 -1.20
CA GLY A 99 -2.19 -11.03 -2.01
C GLY A 99 -1.24 -10.61 -3.15
N ASP A 100 -1.06 -11.52 -4.13
CA ASP A 100 -0.14 -11.35 -5.28
C ASP A 100 -0.52 -10.20 -6.24
N HIS A 101 -1.69 -9.60 -6.04
CA HIS A 101 -2.20 -8.47 -6.82
C HIS A 101 -2.33 -7.23 -5.93
N PRO A 102 -1.25 -6.44 -5.81
CA PRO A 102 -1.23 -5.25 -4.95
C PRO A 102 -2.20 -4.14 -5.39
N CYS A 103 -2.75 -4.22 -6.61
CA CYS A 103 -3.78 -3.30 -7.08
C CYS A 103 -4.74 -4.01 -8.05
N ILE A 104 -6.05 -3.85 -7.82
CA ILE A 104 -7.12 -4.33 -8.69
C ILE A 104 -8.02 -3.15 -9.04
N CYS A 105 -8.34 -3.02 -10.32
CA CYS A 105 -9.21 -1.97 -10.83
C CYS A 105 -10.65 -2.48 -10.94
N SER A 106 -11.62 -1.62 -10.67
CA SER A 106 -13.04 -1.97 -10.77
C SER A 106 -13.89 -0.76 -11.14
N ASP A 107 -14.98 -1.00 -11.86
CA ASP A 107 -16.03 -0.03 -12.14
C ASP A 107 -17.21 -0.07 -11.14
N VAL A 108 -17.19 -1.02 -10.19
CA VAL A 108 -18.16 -1.12 -9.09
C VAL A 108 -17.51 -0.89 -7.73
N ASP A 109 -18.32 -0.63 -6.71
CA ASP A 109 -17.86 -0.72 -5.33
C ASP A 109 -17.99 -2.17 -4.81
N ALA A 110 -16.84 -2.82 -4.55
CA ALA A 110 -16.72 -4.18 -4.02
C ALA A 110 -17.29 -4.37 -2.60
N GLY A 111 -17.82 -3.30 -1.99
CA GLY A 111 -18.60 -3.33 -0.76
C GLY A 111 -20.10 -3.61 -0.95
N PHE A 112 -20.63 -3.49 -2.17
CA PHE A 112 -22.05 -3.67 -2.44
C PHE A 112 -22.45 -5.15 -2.55
N ASP A 113 -23.68 -5.44 -2.15
CA ASP A 113 -24.35 -6.70 -2.45
C ASP A 113 -24.89 -6.65 -3.89
N GLN A 114 -24.42 -7.55 -4.76
CA GLN A 114 -24.97 -7.72 -6.12
C GLN A 114 -26.31 -8.49 -6.15
N TYR A 115 -26.94 -8.71 -5.00
CA TYR A 115 -28.23 -9.38 -4.90
C TYR A 115 -29.28 -8.44 -4.29
N MET A 116 -29.83 -7.58 -5.15
CA MET A 116 -31.23 -7.13 -5.06
C MET A 116 -31.97 -7.61 -6.29
#